data_AF-A0A9N9E1W0-F1
#
_entry.id   AF-A0A9N9E1W0-F1
#
_cell.length_a   1.000
_cell.length_b   1.000
_cell.length_c   1.000
_cell.angle_alpha   90.00
_cell.angle_beta   90.00
_cell.angle_gamma   90.00
#
_symmetry.space_group_name_H-M   'P 1'
#
loop_
_entity.id
_entity.type
_entity.pdbx_description
1 polymer ?
#
loop_
_entity_poly.entity_id
_entity_poly.type
_entity_poly.pdbx_seq_one_letter_code
_entity_poly.pdbx_strand_id
1 'polypeptide(L)'
;ANELFSKIRISHGNAQLNTRICGVLIECINLAEFNLKNLQAIKRNHAAFATLDNYKLFQRFLQNIRKINSFIKNISNLRGLNNYIRESDSGFSLGLIKVEFEQLFEQFNKSMSSIKFKTYTDEQVNSSLNDDIEETTKLIYALQRNFKGDYGVMFKAIERTSTRLATKSTFSIDELLGYSIQKEDGIDTKNLDYNEYQMDLVCVYAALLKNLGDFVNVNIIKFYGISQNESSSGSMYLITEKAEHGNLKEYYAKYKPLDLSVKLKFALDICTGLVFLNAVNVLHRDIRSENILITSGLNAKIANFTHSRLNSGNSSNLGVDRARIKSMAPEIVERKHSSLCKTLFDIVNNPGNTPALYVNTPVLCVKSSKGTFSQHSFLSIEDAAKEARKKGGNKQKALEYIDEFSEMGDFKAIYYKACFMQQKFYGKHKLSKYKKLQKEVAHLFELASDANITDAHTKYGDCLFNGYGVPKNQARAIELYRKAANDGIGNVKFYAQFRLGSIYYEGLAGKEDKEEGTYYLKLAAWGNYKKAIDFCKKYKINYQLT
;
A
#
# COMPACT_ATOMS: atom_id res chain seq x y z
N ALA A 1 -6.94 18.98 14.07
CA ALA A 1 -7.28 19.38 12.68
C ALA A 1 -6.03 19.80 11.92
N ASN A 2 -5.34 20.87 12.32
CA ASN A 2 -4.15 21.40 11.61
C ASN A 2 -3.02 20.38 11.41
N GLU A 3 -2.71 19.55 12.42
CA GLU A 3 -1.72 18.46 12.28
C GLU A 3 -2.15 17.37 11.28
N LEU A 4 -3.46 17.14 11.15
CA LEU A 4 -3.99 16.18 10.19
C LEU A 4 -3.91 16.74 8.76
N PHE A 5 -4.19 18.03 8.58
CA PHE A 5 -4.04 18.72 7.30
C PHE A 5 -2.59 18.75 6.82
N SER A 6 -1.63 19.00 7.71
CA SER A 6 -0.20 18.96 7.35
C SER A 6 0.25 17.56 6.94
N LYS A 7 -0.15 16.52 7.69
CA LYS A 7 0.13 15.12 7.34
C LYS A 7 -0.41 14.74 5.96
N ILE A 8 -1.64 15.16 5.65
CA ILE A 8 -2.27 14.84 4.36
C ILE A 8 -1.54 15.54 3.20
N ARG A 9 -1.14 16.81 3.37
CA ARG A 9 -0.33 17.52 2.35
C ARG A 9 1.01 16.84 2.09
N ILE A 10 1.67 16.35 3.13
CA ILE A 10 2.92 15.58 2.97
C ILE A 10 2.67 14.29 2.21
N SER A 11 1.60 13.55 2.55
CA SER A 11 1.23 12.32 1.83
C SER A 11 0.86 12.59 0.36
N HIS A 12 0.17 13.69 0.06
CA HIS A 12 -0.13 14.12 -1.31
C HIS A 12 1.11 14.59 -2.08
N GLY A 13 2.01 15.35 -1.44
CA GLY A 13 3.24 15.83 -2.10
C GLY A 13 4.16 14.70 -2.57
N ASN A 14 3.97 13.50 -2.01
CA ASN A 14 4.66 12.27 -2.40
C ASN A 14 3.79 11.34 -3.27
N ALA A 15 2.60 11.80 -3.70
CA ALA A 15 1.72 11.01 -4.56
C ALA A 15 2.30 10.93 -5.98
N GLN A 16 2.30 9.72 -6.52
CA GLN A 16 2.86 9.40 -7.84
C GLN A 16 1.78 8.88 -8.80
N LEU A 17 0.71 8.33 -8.23
CA LEU A 17 -0.46 7.83 -8.96
C LEU A 17 -1.69 8.59 -8.49
N ASN A 18 -2.71 8.61 -9.35
CA ASN A 18 -4.01 9.22 -9.05
C ASN A 18 -3.89 10.67 -8.53
N THR A 19 -2.99 11.46 -9.15
CA THR A 19 -2.63 12.78 -8.66
C THR A 19 -3.76 13.80 -8.83
N ARG A 20 -4.63 13.63 -9.84
CA ARG A 20 -5.81 14.50 -10.04
C ARG A 20 -6.85 14.26 -8.93
N ILE A 21 -7.18 13.00 -8.66
CA ILE A 21 -8.10 12.61 -7.57
C ILE A 21 -7.55 13.08 -6.21
N CYS A 22 -6.27 12.82 -5.96
CA CYS A 22 -5.63 13.28 -4.72
C CYS A 22 -5.64 14.82 -4.64
N GLY A 23 -5.45 15.52 -5.75
CA GLY A 23 -5.53 16.98 -5.85
C GLY A 23 -6.91 17.53 -5.47
N VAL A 24 -7.99 16.97 -6.03
CA VAL A 24 -9.37 17.34 -5.69
C VAL A 24 -9.65 17.18 -4.19
N LEU A 25 -9.21 16.07 -3.59
CA LEU A 25 -9.36 15.83 -2.15
C LEU A 25 -8.56 16.83 -1.30
N ILE A 26 -7.38 17.24 -1.77
CA ILE A 26 -6.58 18.28 -1.12
C ILE A 26 -7.26 19.65 -1.21
N GLU A 27 -7.85 20.01 -2.33
CA GLU A 27 -8.60 21.26 -2.46
C GLU A 27 -9.78 21.31 -1.50
N CYS A 28 -10.50 20.20 -1.35
CA CYS A 28 -11.55 20.04 -0.34
C CYS A 28 -11.02 20.27 1.08
N ILE A 29 -9.85 19.71 1.40
CA ILE A 29 -9.21 19.91 2.70
C ILE A 29 -8.77 21.37 2.89
N ASN A 30 -8.22 22.02 1.85
CA ASN A 30 -7.80 23.42 1.89
C ASN A 30 -8.99 24.34 2.14
N LEU A 31 -10.12 24.10 1.47
CA LEU A 31 -11.36 24.84 1.70
C LEU A 31 -11.85 24.66 3.14
N ALA A 32 -11.77 23.44 3.68
CA ALA A 32 -12.17 23.19 5.06
C ALA A 32 -11.24 23.84 6.09
N GLU A 33 -9.94 23.86 5.84
CA GLU A 33 -8.97 24.59 6.66
C GLU A 33 -9.25 26.10 6.62
N PHE A 34 -9.57 26.67 5.45
CA PHE A 34 -9.94 28.07 5.31
C PHE A 34 -11.20 28.42 6.12
N ASN A 35 -12.27 27.63 6.01
CA ASN A 35 -13.49 27.82 6.80
C ASN A 35 -13.21 27.70 8.31
N LEU A 36 -12.32 26.78 8.72
CA LEU A 36 -11.92 26.63 10.12
C LEU A 36 -11.18 27.86 10.65
N LYS A 37 -10.28 28.44 9.86
CA LYS A 37 -9.57 29.69 10.20
C LYS A 37 -10.53 30.86 10.34
N ASN A 38 -11.49 30.99 9.42
CA ASN A 38 -12.54 32.01 9.52
C ASN A 38 -13.38 31.84 10.78
N LEU A 39 -13.76 30.60 11.11
CA LEU A 39 -14.49 30.30 12.34
C LEU A 39 -13.68 30.63 13.60
N GLN A 40 -12.35 30.41 13.58
CA GLN A 40 -11.45 30.82 14.66
C GLN A 40 -11.33 32.35 14.77
N ALA A 41 -11.35 33.08 13.64
CA ALA A 41 -11.31 34.55 13.63
C ALA A 41 -12.61 35.19 14.16
N ILE A 42 -13.77 34.60 13.85
CA ILE A 42 -15.10 35.05 14.33
C ILE A 42 -15.28 34.75 15.84
N LYS A 43 -14.49 33.82 16.39
CA LYS A 43 -14.60 33.28 17.75
C LYS A 43 -14.22 34.21 18.91
N ARG A 44 -14.16 35.54 18.71
CA ARG A 44 -14.06 36.46 19.85
C ARG A 44 -15.33 36.53 20.71
N ASN A 45 -16.51 36.09 20.25
CA ASN A 45 -17.75 36.06 21.06
C ASN A 45 -18.87 35.15 20.50
N HIS A 46 -18.79 33.80 20.62
CA HIS A 46 -19.97 32.96 20.30
C HIS A 46 -20.10 31.71 21.19
N ALA A 47 -20.82 31.86 22.31
CA ALA A 47 -21.30 30.73 23.12
C ALA A 47 -22.21 29.77 22.31
N ALA A 48 -22.89 30.28 21.27
CA ALA A 48 -23.79 29.51 20.41
C ALA A 48 -23.11 28.41 19.57
N PHE A 49 -21.79 28.48 19.33
CA PHE A 49 -21.08 27.44 18.59
C PHE A 49 -20.57 26.31 19.50
N ALA A 50 -20.32 26.59 20.78
CA ALA A 50 -19.74 25.64 21.74
C ALA A 50 -20.79 24.69 22.35
N THR A 51 -21.67 24.13 21.51
CA THR A 51 -22.68 23.15 21.92
C THR A 51 -22.18 21.72 21.73
N LEU A 52 -22.73 20.79 22.50
CA LEU A 52 -22.44 19.36 22.38
C LEU A 52 -22.74 18.82 20.98
N ASP A 53 -23.80 19.34 20.33
CA ASP A 53 -24.20 18.91 19.00
C ASP A 53 -23.21 19.39 17.92
N ASN A 54 -22.75 20.64 17.99
CA ASN A 54 -21.70 21.14 17.11
C ASN A 54 -20.39 20.38 17.32
N TYR A 55 -20.07 19.99 18.56
CA TYR A 55 -18.92 19.14 18.85
C TYR A 55 -19.03 17.77 18.16
N LYS A 56 -20.20 17.11 18.23
CA LYS A 56 -20.44 15.82 17.55
C LYS A 56 -20.34 15.95 16.02
N LEU A 57 -20.89 17.02 15.45
CA LEU A 57 -20.76 17.30 14.01
C LEU A 57 -19.29 17.50 13.62
N PHE A 58 -18.54 18.25 14.42
CA PHE A 58 -17.12 18.47 14.20
C PHE A 58 -16.29 17.18 14.30
N GLN A 59 -16.62 16.27 15.23
CA GLN A 59 -15.98 14.95 15.31
C GLN A 59 -16.23 14.10 14.05
N ARG A 60 -17.47 14.10 13.52
CA ARG A 60 -17.79 13.40 12.27
C ARG A 60 -17.00 13.96 11.08
N PHE A 61 -16.89 15.29 10.99
CA PHE A 61 -16.05 15.95 10.00
C PHE A 61 -14.58 15.53 10.09
N LEU A 62 -14.00 15.48 11.31
CA LEU A 62 -12.63 15.00 11.50
C LEU A 62 -12.46 13.51 11.14
N GLN A 63 -13.46 12.67 11.38
CA GLN A 63 -13.44 11.27 10.95
C GLN A 63 -13.40 11.15 9.43
N ASN A 64 -14.19 11.96 8.71
CA ASN A 64 -14.18 11.97 7.24
C ASN A 64 -12.82 12.39 6.68
N ILE A 65 -12.17 13.40 7.27
CA ILE A 65 -10.80 13.80 6.88
C ILE A 65 -9.79 12.65 7.10
N ARG A 66 -9.93 11.88 8.19
CA ARG A 66 -9.07 10.70 8.42
C ARG A 66 -9.29 9.61 7.38
N LYS A 67 -10.55 9.37 6.97
CA LYS A 67 -10.87 8.43 5.90
C LYS A 67 -10.26 8.88 4.56
N ILE A 68 -10.39 10.17 4.22
CA ILE A 68 -9.75 10.76 3.03
C ILE A 68 -8.22 10.57 3.07
N ASN A 69 -7.57 10.80 4.21
CA ASN A 69 -6.12 10.56 4.34
C ASN A 69 -5.74 9.09 4.08
N SER A 70 -6.53 8.16 4.60
CA SER A 70 -6.30 6.72 4.38
C SER A 70 -6.49 6.35 2.91
N PHE A 71 -7.53 6.88 2.28
CA PHE A 71 -7.82 6.69 0.87
C PHE A 71 -6.68 7.21 0.00
N ILE A 72 -6.25 8.47 0.19
CA ILE A 72 -5.10 9.06 -0.52
C ILE A 72 -3.87 8.16 -0.39
N LYS A 73 -3.55 7.66 0.81
CA LYS A 73 -2.38 6.76 1.00
C LYS A 73 -2.48 5.45 0.21
N ASN A 74 -3.69 4.91 0.06
CA ASN A 74 -3.89 3.67 -0.67
C ASN A 74 -3.83 3.89 -2.19
N ILE A 75 -4.29 5.03 -2.70
CA ILE A 75 -4.33 5.27 -4.15
C ILE A 75 -3.11 6.02 -4.70
N SER A 76 -2.32 6.66 -3.84
CA SER A 76 -1.23 7.56 -4.28
C SER A 76 0.04 6.86 -4.77
N ASN A 77 0.16 5.55 -4.53
CA ASN A 77 1.36 4.78 -4.87
C ASN A 77 1.01 3.31 -5.15
N LEU A 78 1.90 2.64 -5.88
CA LEU A 78 1.66 1.27 -6.34
C LEU A 78 1.52 0.28 -5.18
N ARG A 79 2.27 0.47 -4.09
CA ARG A 79 2.20 -0.40 -2.91
C ARG A 79 0.83 -0.32 -2.23
N GLY A 80 0.27 0.89 -2.10
CA GLY A 80 -1.06 1.12 -1.54
C GLY A 80 -2.16 0.52 -2.42
N LEU A 81 -1.98 0.56 -3.75
CA LEU A 81 -2.96 0.04 -4.70
C LEU A 81 -3.19 -1.47 -4.57
N ASN A 82 -2.26 -2.20 -3.95
CA ASN A 82 -2.45 -3.61 -3.61
C ASN A 82 -3.70 -3.83 -2.73
N ASN A 83 -4.16 -2.81 -2.00
CA ASN A 83 -5.41 -2.89 -1.22
C ASN A 83 -6.66 -2.92 -2.10
N TYR A 84 -6.57 -2.45 -3.35
CA TYR A 84 -7.68 -2.40 -4.31
C TYR A 84 -7.65 -3.55 -5.31
N ILE A 85 -6.47 -4.00 -5.71
CA ILE A 85 -6.31 -4.97 -6.79
C ILE A 85 -6.30 -6.39 -6.22
N ARG A 86 -7.26 -7.23 -6.64
CA ARG A 86 -7.33 -8.64 -6.22
C ARG A 86 -6.61 -9.56 -7.23
N GLU A 87 -6.15 -10.70 -6.73
CA GLU A 87 -5.37 -11.71 -7.47
C GLU A 87 -6.03 -12.28 -8.74
N SER A 88 -7.27 -11.94 -9.05
CA SER A 88 -8.05 -12.57 -10.13
C SER A 88 -8.68 -11.59 -11.12
N ASP A 89 -8.32 -10.31 -11.08
CA ASP A 89 -9.11 -9.29 -11.77
C ASP A 89 -8.31 -8.42 -12.75
N SER A 90 -8.74 -8.44 -14.01
CA SER A 90 -8.20 -7.70 -15.15
C SER A 90 -8.62 -6.22 -15.13
N GLY A 91 -8.33 -5.50 -14.05
CA GLY A 91 -8.55 -4.04 -13.96
C GLY A 91 -9.96 -3.58 -13.54
N PHE A 92 -10.96 -4.46 -13.41
CA PHE A 92 -12.32 -4.06 -12.96
C PHE A 92 -12.34 -3.55 -11.51
N SER A 93 -11.45 -4.08 -10.67
CA SER A 93 -11.23 -3.66 -9.27
C SER A 93 -10.82 -2.20 -9.09
N LEU A 94 -10.35 -1.50 -10.14
CA LEU A 94 -10.04 -0.06 -10.07
C LEU A 94 -11.31 0.81 -10.09
N GLY A 95 -12.45 0.26 -10.53
CA GLY A 95 -13.76 0.90 -10.35
C GLY A 95 -14.14 1.10 -8.87
N LEU A 96 -13.54 0.34 -7.94
CA LEU A 96 -13.73 0.55 -6.51
C LEU A 96 -13.14 1.87 -6.03
N ILE A 97 -12.07 2.36 -6.68
CA ILE A 97 -11.50 3.68 -6.38
C ILE A 97 -12.55 4.75 -6.64
N LYS A 98 -13.28 4.64 -7.76
CA LYS A 98 -14.37 5.56 -8.10
C LYS A 98 -15.48 5.55 -7.07
N VAL A 99 -15.99 4.36 -6.73
CA VAL A 99 -17.08 4.23 -5.76
C VAL A 99 -16.67 4.74 -4.37
N GLU A 100 -15.48 4.40 -3.90
CA GLU A 100 -15.00 4.86 -2.59
C GLU A 100 -14.73 6.37 -2.59
N PHE A 101 -14.18 6.92 -3.67
CA PHE A 101 -14.01 8.36 -3.84
C PHE A 101 -15.35 9.09 -3.77
N GLU A 102 -16.36 8.68 -4.55
CA GLU A 102 -17.68 9.30 -4.59
C GLU A 102 -18.34 9.30 -3.21
N GLN A 103 -18.27 8.16 -2.50
CA GLN A 103 -18.80 8.03 -1.14
C GLN A 103 -18.09 8.94 -0.14
N LEU A 104 -16.75 9.01 -0.19
CA LEU A 104 -15.97 9.87 0.70
C LEU A 104 -16.23 11.35 0.42
N PHE A 105 -16.32 11.72 -0.85
CA PHE A 105 -16.60 13.09 -1.28
C PHE A 105 -17.98 13.55 -0.82
N GLU A 106 -19.01 12.71 -1.01
CA GLU A 106 -20.37 12.99 -0.56
C GLU A 106 -20.45 13.10 0.97
N GLN A 107 -19.86 12.16 1.70
CA GLN A 107 -19.83 12.18 3.17
C GLN A 107 -19.10 13.43 3.70
N PHE A 108 -17.99 13.80 3.07
CA PHE A 108 -17.25 15.01 3.40
C PHE A 108 -18.08 16.27 3.19
N ASN A 109 -18.69 16.43 2.01
CA ASN A 109 -19.54 17.59 1.70
C ASN A 109 -20.76 17.68 2.64
N LYS A 110 -21.41 16.55 2.96
CA LYS A 110 -22.49 16.51 3.97
C LYS A 110 -22.00 16.96 5.36
N SER A 111 -20.79 16.56 5.76
CA SER A 111 -20.22 16.99 7.05
C SER A 111 -19.83 18.48 7.05
N MET A 112 -19.36 19.00 5.92
CA MET A 112 -19.07 20.42 5.72
C MET A 112 -20.33 21.27 5.84
N SER A 113 -21.40 20.91 5.12
CA SER A 113 -22.67 21.65 5.15
C SER A 113 -23.33 21.61 6.52
N SER A 114 -23.25 20.47 7.23
CA SER A 114 -23.78 20.33 8.59
C SER A 114 -23.13 21.28 9.60
N ILE A 115 -21.86 21.65 9.39
CA ILE A 115 -21.12 22.64 10.21
C ILE A 115 -21.23 24.05 9.60
N LYS A 116 -22.08 24.23 8.59
CA LYS A 116 -22.30 25.49 7.85
C LYS A 116 -21.05 26.00 7.14
N PHE A 117 -20.15 25.11 6.74
CA PHE A 117 -19.00 25.46 5.90
C PHE A 117 -19.39 25.46 4.43
N LYS A 118 -18.68 26.25 3.63
CA LYS A 118 -18.83 26.24 2.18
C LYS A 118 -18.45 24.86 1.62
N THR A 119 -19.32 24.28 0.78
CA THR A 119 -19.09 23.00 0.11
C THR A 119 -18.48 23.19 -1.29
N TYR A 120 -18.00 22.08 -1.86
CA TYR A 120 -17.47 22.01 -3.22
C TYR A 120 -18.59 21.62 -4.21
N THR A 121 -18.48 21.99 -5.48
CA THR A 121 -19.47 21.70 -6.55
C THR A 121 -18.95 20.64 -7.52
N ASP A 122 -19.84 19.75 -7.98
CA ASP A 122 -19.50 18.48 -8.65
C ASP A 122 -18.95 18.56 -10.08
N GLU A 123 -19.08 19.69 -10.79
CA GLU A 123 -18.89 19.74 -12.25
C GLU A 123 -17.47 19.39 -12.77
N GLN A 124 -16.42 19.48 -11.94
CA GLN A 124 -15.03 19.17 -12.36
C GLN A 124 -14.48 17.83 -11.82
N VAL A 125 -15.25 17.14 -10.98
CA VAL A 125 -14.75 16.03 -10.16
C VAL A 125 -14.75 14.69 -10.90
N ASN A 126 -15.75 14.44 -11.74
CA ASN A 126 -15.95 13.14 -12.37
C ASN A 126 -15.04 12.87 -13.58
N SER A 127 -14.60 13.91 -14.30
CA SER A 127 -13.65 13.75 -15.42
C SER A 127 -12.28 13.30 -14.90
N SER A 128 -11.74 14.04 -13.92
CA SER A 128 -10.45 13.78 -13.28
C SER A 128 -10.32 12.36 -12.71
N LEU A 129 -11.43 11.83 -12.19
CA LEU A 129 -11.51 10.48 -11.60
C LEU A 129 -11.39 9.38 -12.65
N ASN A 130 -12.09 9.50 -13.78
CA ASN A 130 -12.03 8.50 -14.83
C ASN A 130 -10.65 8.48 -15.51
N ASP A 131 -10.04 9.65 -15.72
CA ASP A 131 -8.72 9.78 -16.35
C ASP A 131 -7.62 9.10 -15.51
N ASP A 132 -7.61 9.36 -14.19
CA ASP A 132 -6.66 8.74 -13.25
C ASP A 132 -6.81 7.22 -13.16
N ILE A 133 -8.04 6.73 -13.18
CA ILE A 133 -8.33 5.29 -13.17
C ILE A 133 -7.84 4.64 -14.46
N GLU A 134 -8.10 5.26 -15.62
CA GLU A 134 -7.66 4.74 -16.92
C GLU A 134 -6.12 4.71 -17.03
N GLU A 135 -5.44 5.78 -16.63
CA GLU A 135 -3.97 5.84 -16.62
C GLU A 135 -3.36 4.80 -15.67
N THR A 136 -3.90 4.67 -14.46
CA THR A 136 -3.47 3.66 -13.49
C THR A 136 -3.66 2.26 -14.05
N THR A 137 -4.80 2.01 -14.72
CA THR A 137 -5.08 0.72 -15.38
C THR A 137 -4.01 0.41 -16.44
N LYS A 138 -3.73 1.35 -17.34
CA LYS A 138 -2.71 1.20 -18.39
C LYS A 138 -1.33 0.93 -17.82
N LEU A 139 -0.94 1.66 -16.77
CA LEU A 139 0.35 1.46 -16.09
C LEU A 139 0.48 0.03 -15.54
N ILE A 140 -0.55 -0.47 -14.86
CA ILE A 140 -0.46 -1.80 -14.25
C ILE A 140 -0.39 -2.88 -15.33
N TYR A 141 -1.21 -2.80 -16.40
CA TYR A 141 -1.10 -3.73 -17.53
C TYR A 141 0.29 -3.74 -18.16
N ALA A 142 0.90 -2.57 -18.34
CA ALA A 142 2.26 -2.46 -18.86
C ALA A 142 3.27 -3.18 -17.94
N LEU A 143 3.14 -3.03 -16.63
CA LEU A 143 4.01 -3.71 -15.66
C LEU A 143 3.80 -5.22 -15.68
N GLN A 144 2.56 -5.72 -15.66
CA GLN A 144 2.25 -7.15 -15.70
C GLN A 144 2.92 -7.89 -16.86
N ARG A 145 2.92 -7.25 -18.03
CA ARG A 145 3.58 -7.78 -19.23
C ARG A 145 5.07 -8.06 -18.97
N ASN A 146 5.73 -7.23 -18.17
CA ASN A 146 7.15 -7.37 -17.83
C ASN A 146 7.38 -8.41 -16.71
N PHE A 147 6.41 -8.62 -15.81
CA PHE A 147 6.49 -9.60 -14.72
C PHE A 147 6.01 -11.03 -15.07
N LYS A 148 5.88 -11.37 -16.36
CA LYS A 148 5.41 -12.70 -16.85
C LYS A 148 3.97 -13.08 -16.41
N GLY A 149 3.07 -12.11 -16.22
CA GLY A 149 1.63 -12.36 -16.08
C GLY A 149 0.97 -11.73 -14.85
N ASP A 150 -0.13 -12.37 -14.43
CA ASP A 150 -1.19 -11.92 -13.49
C ASP A 150 -0.75 -10.98 -12.33
N TYR A 151 -1.65 -10.06 -11.95
CA TYR A 151 -1.49 -9.02 -10.92
C TYR A 151 -0.93 -9.60 -9.62
N GLY A 152 -1.39 -10.80 -9.24
CA GLY A 152 -0.96 -11.48 -8.02
C GLY A 152 0.56 -11.75 -7.97
N VAL A 153 1.21 -12.02 -9.11
CA VAL A 153 2.65 -12.32 -9.16
C VAL A 153 3.47 -11.07 -8.87
N MET A 154 3.09 -9.94 -9.48
CA MET A 154 3.78 -8.66 -9.33
C MET A 154 3.67 -8.11 -7.89
N PHE A 155 2.48 -8.13 -7.29
CA PHE A 155 2.33 -7.62 -5.92
C PHE A 155 2.97 -8.53 -4.87
N LYS A 156 2.88 -9.85 -5.04
CA LYS A 156 3.63 -10.81 -4.19
C LYS A 156 5.13 -10.59 -4.29
N ALA A 157 5.64 -10.27 -5.48
CA ALA A 157 7.04 -9.92 -5.67
C ALA A 157 7.42 -8.67 -4.85
N ILE A 158 6.67 -7.58 -5.02
CA ILE A 158 6.88 -6.32 -4.30
C ILE A 158 6.81 -6.54 -2.78
N GLU A 159 5.83 -7.29 -2.29
CA GLU A 159 5.65 -7.57 -0.86
C GLU A 159 6.78 -8.42 -0.29
N ARG A 160 7.18 -9.49 -0.99
CA ARG A 160 8.32 -10.34 -0.60
C ARG A 160 9.61 -9.54 -0.55
N THR A 161 9.90 -8.74 -1.58
CA THR A 161 11.10 -7.89 -1.61
C THR A 161 11.07 -6.86 -0.50
N SER A 162 9.94 -6.18 -0.30
CA SER A 162 9.78 -5.20 0.79
C SER A 162 10.00 -5.83 2.16
N THR A 163 9.50 -7.05 2.37
CA THR A 163 9.69 -7.80 3.62
C THR A 163 11.16 -8.18 3.82
N ARG A 164 11.86 -8.61 2.77
CA ARG A 164 13.30 -8.91 2.84
C ARG A 164 14.13 -7.66 3.14
N LEU A 165 13.83 -6.55 2.49
CA LEU A 165 14.48 -5.26 2.76
C LEU A 165 14.25 -4.80 4.22
N ALA A 166 13.10 -5.11 4.81
CA ALA A 166 12.78 -4.77 6.20
C ALA A 166 13.40 -5.73 7.24
N THR A 167 13.60 -7.01 6.90
CA THR A 167 14.04 -8.06 7.84
C THR A 167 15.52 -8.42 7.73
N LYS A 168 16.16 -8.16 6.58
CA LYS A 168 17.55 -8.51 6.26
C LYS A 168 18.31 -7.31 5.70
N SER A 169 18.40 -6.24 6.49
CA SER A 169 19.10 -5.01 6.11
C SER A 169 20.62 -5.08 6.25
N THR A 170 21.16 -6.13 6.90
CA THR A 170 22.59 -6.33 7.11
C THR A 170 22.95 -7.79 6.82
N PHE A 171 23.76 -8.01 5.78
CA PHE A 171 24.39 -9.31 5.50
C PHE A 171 25.85 -9.24 5.94
N SER A 172 26.40 -10.35 6.43
CA SER A 172 27.86 -10.46 6.54
C SER A 172 28.50 -10.63 5.16
N ILE A 173 29.79 -10.30 5.04
CA ILE A 173 30.55 -10.53 3.80
C ILE A 173 30.48 -12.01 3.42
N ASP A 174 30.57 -12.92 4.39
CA ASP A 174 30.49 -14.37 4.16
C ASP A 174 29.16 -14.81 3.54
N GLU A 175 28.06 -14.16 3.90
CA GLU A 175 26.75 -14.44 3.28
C GLU A 175 26.64 -13.86 1.86
N LEU A 176 27.46 -12.87 1.51
CA LEU A 176 27.49 -12.22 0.19
C LEU A 176 28.51 -12.85 -0.75
N LEU A 177 29.47 -13.62 -0.22
CA LEU A 177 30.41 -14.39 -1.02
C LEU A 177 29.66 -15.45 -1.82
N GLY A 178 29.77 -15.38 -3.14
CA GLY A 178 29.33 -16.46 -4.01
C GLY A 178 30.34 -17.61 -3.93
N TYR A 179 29.86 -18.86 -3.90
CA TYR A 179 30.73 -20.03 -4.12
C TYR A 179 31.67 -19.75 -5.28
N SER A 180 32.96 -20.01 -5.09
CA SER A 180 34.06 -19.76 -6.04
C SER A 180 33.62 -19.99 -7.48
N ILE A 181 33.33 -18.90 -8.19
CA ILE A 181 32.80 -18.97 -9.54
C ILE A 181 33.96 -19.30 -10.47
N GLN A 182 33.99 -20.54 -10.97
CA GLN A 182 34.74 -20.85 -12.18
C GLN A 182 34.18 -19.95 -13.28
N LYS A 183 35.03 -19.22 -14.01
CA LYS A 183 34.63 -18.29 -15.08
C LYS A 183 33.70 -19.00 -16.08
N GLU A 184 32.39 -18.93 -15.85
CA GLU A 184 31.36 -19.39 -16.77
C GLU A 184 31.04 -18.27 -17.77
N ASP A 185 30.69 -18.68 -18.99
CA ASP A 185 30.21 -17.76 -20.03
C ASP A 185 28.89 -17.12 -19.59
N GLY A 186 28.87 -15.78 -19.45
CA GLY A 186 27.63 -15.01 -19.17
C GLY A 186 27.64 -14.14 -17.92
N ILE A 187 28.78 -14.03 -17.22
CA ILE A 187 28.96 -13.20 -16.03
C ILE A 187 29.93 -12.05 -16.33
N ASP A 188 29.73 -10.90 -15.68
CA ASP A 188 30.64 -9.75 -15.69
C ASP A 188 31.14 -9.43 -14.29
N THR A 189 32.41 -9.00 -14.19
CA THR A 189 33.07 -8.68 -12.93
C THR A 189 33.48 -7.22 -12.89
N LYS A 190 32.94 -6.48 -11.94
CA LYS A 190 33.32 -5.09 -11.70
C LYS A 190 34.20 -5.00 -10.46
N ASN A 191 35.42 -4.48 -10.63
CA ASN A 191 36.28 -4.18 -9.49
C ASN A 191 35.62 -3.10 -8.61
N LEU A 192 35.54 -3.38 -7.33
CA LEU A 192 35.07 -2.46 -6.32
C LEU A 192 36.30 -1.84 -5.67
N ASP A 193 36.69 -0.64 -6.14
CA ASP A 193 37.78 0.12 -5.54
C ASP A 193 37.25 0.75 -4.24
N TYR A 194 37.71 0.27 -3.09
CA TYR A 194 37.27 0.75 -1.79
C TYR A 194 38.39 0.74 -0.74
N ASN A 195 38.22 1.60 0.25
CA ASN A 195 39.03 1.58 1.48
C ASN A 195 38.25 0.91 2.62
N GLU A 196 38.93 0.56 3.72
CA GLU A 196 38.33 -0.13 4.89
C GLU A 196 37.05 0.57 5.42
N TYR A 197 37.00 1.91 5.39
CA TYR A 197 35.83 2.72 5.74
C TYR A 197 34.64 2.64 4.77
N GLN A 198 34.86 2.21 3.52
CA GLN A 198 33.83 2.07 2.49
C GLN A 198 33.29 0.64 2.42
N MET A 199 33.90 -0.31 3.15
CA MET A 199 33.49 -1.71 3.15
C MET A 199 32.04 -1.88 3.62
N ASP A 200 31.63 -1.15 4.65
CA ASP A 200 30.26 -1.16 5.16
C ASP A 200 29.25 -0.69 4.08
N LEU A 201 29.62 0.32 3.30
CA LEU A 201 28.79 0.83 2.19
C LEU A 201 28.68 -0.20 1.07
N VAL A 202 29.76 -0.91 0.76
CA VAL A 202 29.78 -1.99 -0.24
C VAL A 202 28.88 -3.16 0.21
N CYS A 203 28.93 -3.53 1.50
CA CYS A 203 28.09 -4.58 2.06
C CYS A 203 26.61 -4.18 2.02
N VAL A 204 26.26 -2.95 2.39
CA VAL A 204 24.88 -2.42 2.30
C VAL A 204 24.38 -2.43 0.85
N TYR A 205 25.24 -2.07 -0.10
CA TYR A 205 24.93 -2.10 -1.52
C TYR A 205 24.66 -3.53 -2.03
N ALA A 206 25.55 -4.46 -1.74
CA ALA A 206 25.42 -5.84 -2.16
C ALA A 206 24.24 -6.54 -1.48
N ALA A 207 23.97 -6.22 -0.22
CA ALA A 207 22.76 -6.61 0.50
C ALA A 207 21.48 -6.13 -0.21
N LEU A 208 21.46 -4.86 -0.64
CA LEU A 208 20.33 -4.29 -1.36
C LEU A 208 20.13 -5.02 -2.70
N LEU A 209 21.19 -5.20 -3.49
CA LEU A 209 21.10 -5.93 -4.76
C LEU A 209 20.68 -7.39 -4.59
N LYS A 210 21.18 -8.08 -3.55
CA LYS A 210 20.76 -9.44 -3.23
C LYS A 210 19.27 -9.53 -2.93
N ASN A 211 18.72 -8.54 -2.23
CA ASN A 211 17.29 -8.45 -1.96
C ASN A 211 16.45 -8.12 -3.22
N LEU A 212 17.05 -7.51 -4.25
CA LEU A 212 16.42 -7.23 -5.55
C LEU A 212 16.58 -8.37 -6.58
N GLY A 213 17.57 -9.26 -6.38
CA GLY A 213 18.09 -10.19 -7.41
C GLY A 213 17.19 -11.36 -7.82
N ASP A 214 16.07 -11.60 -7.13
CA ASP A 214 15.16 -12.71 -7.42
C ASP A 214 14.38 -12.55 -8.74
N PHE A 215 14.40 -11.37 -9.35
CA PHE A 215 13.52 -11.06 -10.48
C PHE A 215 14.31 -10.79 -11.76
N VAL A 216 14.29 -11.77 -12.65
CA VAL A 216 15.03 -11.76 -13.93
C VAL A 216 14.58 -10.63 -14.88
N ASN A 217 13.33 -10.14 -14.75
CA ASN A 217 12.70 -9.25 -15.74
C ASN A 217 12.43 -7.82 -15.24
N VAL A 218 13.02 -7.40 -14.13
CA VAL A 218 12.63 -6.11 -13.50
C VAL A 218 13.46 -4.94 -14.01
N ASN A 219 14.15 -5.14 -15.14
CA ASN A 219 15.07 -4.16 -15.71
C ASN A 219 16.08 -3.61 -14.67
N ILE A 220 16.43 -4.43 -13.67
CA ILE A 220 17.52 -4.22 -12.73
C ILE A 220 18.59 -5.26 -13.06
N ILE A 221 19.87 -4.86 -13.02
CA ILE A 221 20.97 -5.78 -13.27
C ILE A 221 20.96 -6.90 -12.23
N LYS A 222 21.02 -8.15 -12.70
CA LYS A 222 21.04 -9.32 -11.84
C LYS A 222 22.38 -9.41 -11.13
N PHE A 223 22.31 -9.57 -9.82
CA PHE A 223 23.44 -9.71 -8.92
C PHE A 223 23.61 -11.17 -8.50
N TYR A 224 24.83 -11.69 -8.59
CA TYR A 224 25.15 -13.07 -8.23
C TYR A 224 25.90 -13.18 -6.90
N GLY A 225 26.75 -12.20 -6.57
CA GLY A 225 27.54 -12.23 -5.34
C GLY A 225 28.77 -11.33 -5.40
N ILE A 226 29.57 -11.39 -4.34
CA ILE A 226 30.91 -10.81 -4.29
C ILE A 226 31.94 -11.94 -4.38
N SER A 227 33.10 -11.67 -4.99
CA SER A 227 34.29 -12.53 -4.93
C SER A 227 35.47 -11.73 -4.40
N GLN A 228 36.34 -12.37 -3.63
CA GLN A 228 37.60 -11.81 -3.16
C GLN A 228 38.76 -12.54 -3.85
N ASN A 229 39.75 -11.79 -4.33
CA ASN A 229 40.96 -12.41 -4.86
C ASN A 229 41.97 -12.63 -3.72
N GLU A 230 42.33 -13.88 -3.46
CA GLU A 230 43.26 -14.26 -2.39
C GLU A 230 44.71 -13.83 -2.67
N SER A 231 45.08 -13.59 -3.94
CA SER A 231 46.48 -13.44 -4.37
C SER A 231 47.00 -12.00 -4.44
N SER A 232 46.15 -10.99 -4.30
CA SER A 232 46.57 -9.57 -4.32
C SER A 232 45.65 -8.72 -3.46
N SER A 233 46.23 -8.14 -2.40
CA SER A 233 45.65 -7.21 -1.42
C SER A 233 44.14 -6.91 -1.60
N GLY A 234 43.29 -7.70 -0.95
CA GLY A 234 41.94 -7.29 -0.58
C GLY A 234 40.99 -6.80 -1.69
N SER A 235 41.29 -7.06 -2.98
CA SER A 235 40.43 -6.61 -4.07
C SER A 235 39.18 -7.48 -4.17
N MET A 236 37.99 -6.92 -3.95
CA MET A 236 36.72 -7.61 -4.21
C MET A 236 36.13 -7.20 -5.56
N TYR A 237 35.43 -8.15 -6.14
CA TYR A 237 34.73 -8.03 -7.39
C TYR A 237 33.25 -8.23 -7.15
N LEU A 238 32.46 -7.32 -7.70
CA LEU A 238 31.03 -7.51 -7.81
C LEU A 238 30.72 -8.38 -9.03
N ILE A 239 29.89 -9.39 -8.83
CA ILE A 239 29.53 -10.34 -9.87
C ILE A 239 28.09 -10.08 -10.31
N THR A 240 27.90 -9.75 -11.59
CA THR A 240 26.60 -9.48 -12.18
C THR A 240 26.39 -10.24 -13.49
N GLU A 241 25.16 -10.25 -14.01
CA GLU A 241 24.94 -10.70 -15.40
C GLU A 241 25.75 -9.84 -16.38
N LYS A 242 26.18 -10.47 -17.48
CA LYS A 242 26.96 -9.81 -18.51
C LYS A 242 26.10 -8.84 -19.32
N ALA A 243 26.66 -7.65 -19.55
CA ALA A 243 26.11 -6.64 -20.46
C ALA A 243 27.00 -6.57 -21.72
N GLU A 244 26.70 -7.41 -22.72
CA GLU A 244 27.51 -7.61 -23.92
C GLU A 244 27.67 -6.35 -24.78
N HIS A 245 26.79 -5.38 -24.57
CA HIS A 245 26.75 -4.12 -25.29
C HIS A 245 27.26 -2.93 -24.46
N GLY A 246 27.78 -3.16 -23.25
CA GLY A 246 28.28 -2.13 -22.36
C GLY A 246 27.17 -1.25 -21.78
N ASN A 247 27.51 0.00 -21.45
CA ASN A 247 26.52 0.96 -20.96
C ASN A 247 25.81 1.70 -22.11
N LEU A 248 24.67 2.32 -21.82
CA LEU A 248 23.84 3.00 -22.81
C LEU A 248 24.58 4.14 -23.53
N LYS A 249 25.53 4.82 -22.87
CA LYS A 249 26.35 5.87 -23.49
C LYS A 249 27.28 5.30 -24.56
N GLU A 250 27.98 4.22 -24.24
CA GLU A 250 28.84 3.49 -25.17
C GLU A 250 28.02 2.91 -26.33
N TYR A 251 26.88 2.31 -26.02
CA TYR A 251 25.97 1.77 -27.03
C TYR A 251 25.49 2.86 -27.99
N TYR A 252 25.03 3.99 -27.46
CA TYR A 252 24.59 5.12 -28.28
C TYR A 252 25.73 5.68 -29.15
N ALA A 253 26.94 5.79 -28.60
CA ALA A 253 28.10 6.26 -29.35
C ALA A 253 28.46 5.33 -30.51
N LYS A 254 28.32 4.02 -30.31
CA LYS A 254 28.66 2.97 -31.30
C LYS A 254 27.61 2.78 -32.38
N TYR A 255 26.32 2.90 -32.05
CA TYR A 255 25.20 2.50 -32.92
C TYR A 255 24.32 3.67 -33.38
N LYS A 256 24.75 4.93 -33.24
CA LYS A 256 23.99 6.09 -33.73
C LYS A 256 23.91 6.13 -35.28
N PRO A 257 22.77 6.53 -35.87
CA PRO A 257 21.51 6.88 -35.20
C PRO A 257 20.70 5.64 -34.79
N LEU A 258 20.22 5.61 -33.54
CA LEU A 258 19.35 4.54 -33.07
C LEU A 258 17.94 4.68 -33.64
N ASP A 259 17.34 3.54 -34.02
CA ASP A 259 15.94 3.46 -34.42
C ASP A 259 15.00 3.85 -33.26
N LEU A 260 13.85 4.43 -33.61
CA LEU A 260 12.86 4.88 -32.64
C LEU A 260 12.32 3.70 -31.80
N SER A 261 12.16 2.52 -32.41
CA SER A 261 11.69 1.33 -31.70
C SER A 261 12.64 0.94 -30.55
N VAL A 262 13.94 0.96 -30.79
CA VAL A 262 14.98 0.64 -29.80
C VAL A 262 15.04 1.70 -28.69
N LYS A 263 14.92 2.98 -29.05
CA LYS A 263 14.85 4.09 -28.07
C LYS A 263 13.64 3.94 -27.15
N LEU A 264 12.47 3.66 -27.71
CA LEU A 264 11.24 3.46 -26.94
C LEU A 264 11.32 2.22 -26.06
N LYS A 265 11.94 1.13 -26.55
CA LYS A 265 12.19 -0.07 -25.75
C LYS A 265 13.07 0.23 -24.54
N PHE A 266 14.22 0.90 -24.73
CA PHE A 266 15.10 1.26 -23.63
C PHE A 266 14.43 2.22 -22.63
N ALA A 267 13.66 3.19 -23.11
CA ALA A 267 12.90 4.08 -22.23
C ALA A 267 11.89 3.30 -21.37
N LEU A 268 11.13 2.38 -21.99
CA LEU A 268 10.16 1.54 -21.29
C LEU A 268 10.82 0.64 -20.24
N ASP A 269 11.95 0.04 -20.59
CA ASP A 269 12.76 -0.80 -19.69
C ASP A 269 13.24 0.01 -18.46
N ILE A 270 13.81 1.20 -18.68
CA ILE A 270 14.27 2.08 -17.59
C ILE A 270 13.09 2.50 -16.70
N CYS A 271 11.97 2.91 -17.29
CA CYS A 271 10.77 3.29 -16.54
C CYS A 271 10.24 2.12 -15.70
N THR A 272 10.23 0.90 -16.24
CA THR A 272 9.78 -0.31 -15.53
C THR A 272 10.65 -0.56 -14.29
N GLY A 273 11.97 -0.48 -14.44
CA GLY A 273 12.90 -0.64 -13.32
C GLY A 273 12.70 0.43 -12.24
N LEU A 274 12.51 1.69 -12.64
CA LEU A 274 12.26 2.79 -11.70
C LEU A 274 10.95 2.62 -10.93
N VAL A 275 9.87 2.23 -11.62
CA VAL A 275 8.57 1.97 -10.99
C VAL A 275 8.68 0.87 -9.95
N PHE A 276 9.42 -0.21 -10.26
CA PHE A 276 9.65 -1.28 -9.30
C PHE A 276 10.45 -0.82 -8.07
N LEU A 277 11.58 -0.15 -8.27
CA LEU A 277 12.43 0.33 -7.17
C LEU A 277 11.61 1.21 -6.21
N ASN A 278 10.81 2.09 -6.78
CA ASN A 278 9.91 2.94 -6.04
C ASN A 278 8.83 2.14 -5.28
N ALA A 279 8.23 1.11 -5.88
CA ALA A 279 7.23 0.26 -5.22
C ALA A 279 7.79 -0.50 -4.01
N VAL A 280 9.09 -0.85 -4.03
CA VAL A 280 9.81 -1.46 -2.89
C VAL A 280 10.49 -0.42 -1.98
N ASN A 281 10.17 0.87 -2.14
CA ASN A 281 10.71 1.99 -1.37
C ASN A 281 12.23 2.17 -1.44
N VAL A 282 12.84 1.90 -2.60
CA VAL A 282 14.26 2.13 -2.88
C VAL A 282 14.43 3.34 -3.79
N LEU A 283 15.28 4.28 -3.38
CA LEU A 283 15.69 5.45 -4.16
C LEU A 283 17.09 5.18 -4.74
N HIS A 284 17.25 5.23 -6.07
CA HIS A 284 18.54 5.00 -6.71
C HIS A 284 19.51 6.19 -6.60
N ARG A 285 19.00 7.41 -6.81
CA ARG A 285 19.74 8.70 -6.69
C ARG A 285 20.93 8.91 -7.65
N ASP A 286 21.11 8.08 -8.68
CA ASP A 286 22.18 8.23 -9.69
C ASP A 286 21.79 7.59 -11.05
N ILE A 287 20.63 7.97 -11.60
CA ILE A 287 20.13 7.44 -12.87
C ILE A 287 20.76 8.23 -14.02
N ARG A 288 21.65 7.59 -14.79
CA ARG A 288 22.42 8.19 -15.90
C ARG A 288 22.75 7.12 -16.95
N SER A 289 23.05 7.53 -18.18
CA SER A 289 23.38 6.60 -19.27
C SER A 289 24.52 5.63 -18.97
N GLU A 290 25.49 6.04 -18.14
CA GLU A 290 26.62 5.24 -17.69
C GLU A 290 26.22 4.13 -16.71
N ASN A 291 25.07 4.29 -16.04
CA ASN A 291 24.52 3.35 -15.07
C ASN A 291 23.37 2.51 -15.65
N ILE A 292 23.11 2.62 -16.95
CA ILE A 292 22.18 1.76 -17.68
C ILE A 292 22.99 0.79 -18.52
N LEU A 293 22.87 -0.51 -18.25
CA LEU A 293 23.58 -1.57 -18.95
C LEU A 293 22.68 -2.22 -20.02
N ILE A 294 23.27 -2.58 -21.16
CA ILE A 294 22.56 -3.17 -22.29
C ILE A 294 23.01 -4.62 -22.48
N THR A 295 22.06 -5.56 -22.43
CA THR A 295 22.32 -6.99 -22.64
C THR A 295 22.12 -7.39 -24.11
N SER A 296 22.59 -8.59 -24.48
CA SER A 296 22.44 -9.19 -25.81
C SER A 296 20.98 -9.28 -26.31
N GLY A 297 20.02 -9.38 -25.39
CA GLY A 297 18.58 -9.31 -25.70
C GLY A 297 18.05 -7.91 -26.02
N LEU A 298 18.92 -6.91 -26.13
CA LEU A 298 18.58 -5.48 -26.26
C LEU A 298 17.67 -5.01 -25.14
N ASN A 299 17.94 -5.42 -23.91
CA ASN A 299 17.19 -4.98 -22.73
C ASN A 299 18.05 -3.99 -21.94
N ALA A 300 17.46 -2.85 -21.58
CA ALA A 300 18.12 -1.89 -20.70
C ALA A 300 17.90 -2.29 -19.23
N LYS A 301 18.98 -2.26 -18.44
CA LYS A 301 18.96 -2.62 -17.02
C LYS A 301 19.65 -1.57 -16.17
N ILE A 302 18.98 -1.13 -15.11
CA ILE A 302 19.52 -0.20 -14.12
C ILE A 302 20.59 -0.91 -13.29
N ALA A 303 21.76 -0.30 -13.19
CA ALA A 303 22.90 -0.79 -12.45
C ALA A 303 23.49 0.32 -11.56
N ASN A 304 24.49 -0.05 -10.74
CA ASN A 304 25.24 0.87 -9.88
C ASN A 304 24.40 1.53 -8.75
N PHE A 305 24.09 0.75 -7.71
CA PHE A 305 23.31 1.18 -6.55
C PHE A 305 24.16 1.76 -5.41
N THR A 306 25.38 2.22 -5.69
CA THR A 306 26.31 2.78 -4.69
C THR A 306 25.75 4.00 -3.96
N HIS A 307 24.90 4.77 -4.63
CA HIS A 307 24.18 5.89 -4.05
C HIS A 307 22.74 5.56 -3.68
N SER A 308 22.31 4.31 -3.72
CA SER A 308 20.93 3.94 -3.41
C SER A 308 20.65 3.97 -1.92
N ARG A 309 19.38 4.13 -1.53
CA ARG A 309 18.93 4.00 -0.15
C ARG A 309 17.46 3.64 -0.05
N LEU A 310 17.05 3.12 1.11
CA LEU A 310 15.63 3.04 1.46
C LEU A 310 15.05 4.44 1.67
N ASN A 311 13.81 4.65 1.23
CA ASN A 311 13.10 5.92 1.40
C ASN A 311 12.90 6.28 2.89
N SER A 312 12.70 5.27 3.74
CA SER A 312 12.62 5.41 5.20
C SER A 312 13.97 5.65 5.89
N GLY A 313 15.09 5.50 5.17
CA GLY A 313 16.43 5.68 5.73
C GLY A 313 16.75 7.15 6.03
N ASN A 314 17.75 7.37 6.88
CA ASN A 314 18.26 8.70 7.19
C ASN A 314 18.67 9.44 5.91
N SER A 315 18.32 10.72 5.83
CA SER A 315 18.73 11.57 4.70
C SER A 315 20.23 11.81 4.75
N SER A 316 20.93 11.31 3.73
CA SER A 316 22.33 11.61 3.48
C SER A 316 22.45 12.57 2.31
N ASN A 317 23.25 13.61 2.50
CA ASN A 317 23.57 14.56 1.42
C ASN A 317 24.41 13.83 0.36
N LEU A 318 23.99 13.87 -0.91
CA LEU A 318 24.89 13.50 -2.00
C LEU A 318 25.94 14.60 -2.19
N GLY A 319 27.21 14.21 -2.34
CA GLY A 319 28.27 15.11 -2.78
C GLY A 319 27.96 15.64 -4.19
N VAL A 320 28.26 16.91 -4.45
CA VAL A 320 28.15 17.46 -5.81
C VAL A 320 29.42 17.06 -6.57
N ASP A 321 29.25 16.27 -7.63
CA ASP A 321 30.34 15.88 -8.53
C ASP A 321 30.04 16.46 -9.91
N ARG A 322 31.04 17.12 -10.51
CA ARG A 322 30.94 17.76 -11.83
C ARG A 322 30.45 16.78 -12.91
N ALA A 323 30.77 15.49 -12.81
CA ALA A 323 30.29 14.47 -13.74
C ALA A 323 28.79 14.17 -13.60
N ARG A 324 28.20 14.38 -12.40
CA ARG A 324 26.79 14.10 -12.09
C ARG A 324 25.88 15.31 -12.26
N ILE A 325 26.40 16.54 -12.15
CA ILE A 325 25.61 17.78 -12.21
C ILE A 325 24.64 17.80 -13.40
N LYS A 326 25.06 17.33 -14.59
CA LYS A 326 24.24 17.31 -15.81
C LYS A 326 23.01 16.40 -15.74
N SER A 327 22.98 15.46 -14.80
CA SER A 327 21.88 14.49 -14.63
C SER A 327 21.15 14.67 -13.29
N MET A 328 21.53 15.68 -12.50
CA MET A 328 20.86 15.99 -11.24
C MET A 328 19.64 16.87 -11.49
N ALA A 329 18.55 16.61 -10.76
CA ALA A 329 17.36 17.44 -10.81
C ALA A 329 17.67 18.86 -10.28
N PRO A 330 17.11 19.92 -10.88
CA PRO A 330 17.47 21.31 -10.56
C PRO A 330 17.35 21.65 -9.07
N GLU A 331 16.29 21.16 -8.41
CA GLU A 331 16.02 21.40 -6.99
C GLU A 331 17.04 20.74 -6.05
N ILE A 332 17.73 19.69 -6.50
CA ILE A 332 18.81 19.04 -5.73
C ILE A 332 20.08 19.89 -5.81
N VAL A 333 20.31 20.55 -6.94
CA VAL A 333 21.46 21.42 -7.17
C VAL A 333 21.26 22.77 -6.48
N GLU A 334 20.05 23.35 -6.55
CA GLU A 334 19.69 24.64 -5.94
C GLU A 334 19.76 24.63 -4.41
N ARG A 335 19.47 23.50 -3.75
CA ARG A 335 19.56 23.36 -2.29
C ARG A 335 20.97 23.60 -1.73
N LYS A 336 22.02 23.66 -2.56
CA LYS A 336 23.40 23.78 -2.09
C LYS A 336 24.07 25.14 -2.29
N HIS A 337 23.87 25.91 -3.38
CA HIS A 337 24.60 27.19 -3.55
C HIS A 337 23.96 28.18 -4.54
N SER A 338 23.83 29.46 -4.12
CA SER A 338 23.39 30.59 -4.96
C SER A 338 24.40 31.00 -6.05
N SER A 339 25.67 30.58 -5.94
CA SER A 339 26.75 30.93 -6.87
C SER A 339 26.88 29.98 -8.08
N LEU A 340 26.22 28.82 -8.07
CA LEU A 340 26.23 27.82 -9.16
C LEU A 340 25.19 28.11 -10.26
N CYS A 341 24.25 29.02 -10.01
CA CYS A 341 23.16 29.36 -10.94
C CYS A 341 23.67 29.91 -12.29
N LYS A 342 24.83 30.56 -12.33
CA LYS A 342 25.42 31.08 -13.57
C LYS A 342 25.98 29.97 -14.47
N THR A 343 26.62 28.97 -13.89
CA THR A 343 27.18 27.81 -14.62
C THR A 343 26.09 26.86 -15.13
N LEU A 344 24.97 26.72 -14.40
CA LEU A 344 23.81 25.96 -14.85
C LEU A 344 23.12 26.62 -16.06
N PHE A 345 23.01 27.95 -16.06
CA PHE A 345 22.44 28.72 -17.17
C PHE A 345 23.22 28.53 -18.49
N ASP A 346 24.55 28.45 -18.41
CA ASP A 346 25.42 28.27 -19.59
C ASP A 346 25.41 26.82 -20.12
N ILE A 347 25.20 25.82 -19.25
CA ILE A 347 25.17 24.40 -19.62
C ILE A 347 23.83 24.01 -20.27
N VAL A 348 22.72 24.57 -19.80
CA VAL A 348 21.36 24.29 -20.31
C VAL A 348 21.12 24.92 -21.68
N ASN A 349 21.73 26.07 -21.97
CA ASN A 349 21.49 26.82 -23.22
C ASN A 349 22.37 26.42 -24.41
N ASN A 350 23.13 25.31 -24.32
CA ASN A 350 24.03 24.89 -25.39
C ASN A 350 23.39 23.79 -26.28
N PRO A 351 23.06 24.07 -27.56
CA PRO A 351 22.18 23.24 -28.40
C PRO A 351 22.77 21.89 -28.87
N GLY A 352 23.96 21.52 -28.40
CA GLY A 352 24.66 20.27 -28.78
C GLY A 352 24.54 19.11 -27.80
N ASN A 353 23.89 19.27 -26.64
CA ASN A 353 23.77 18.22 -25.63
C ASN A 353 22.42 17.49 -25.73
N THR A 354 22.47 16.16 -25.80
CA THR A 354 21.32 15.24 -25.73
C THR A 354 20.39 15.60 -24.57
N PRO A 355 19.06 15.64 -24.76
CA PRO A 355 18.11 15.97 -23.71
C PRO A 355 18.26 15.00 -22.53
N ALA A 356 18.62 15.52 -21.37
CA ALA A 356 18.55 14.75 -20.13
C ALA A 356 17.09 14.36 -19.89
N LEU A 357 16.81 13.06 -19.77
CA LEU A 357 15.52 12.59 -19.26
C LEU A 357 15.42 13.02 -17.79
N TYR A 358 14.82 14.19 -17.54
CA TYR A 358 14.41 14.59 -16.20
C TYR A 358 13.18 13.79 -15.81
N VAL A 359 13.38 12.64 -15.15
CA VAL A 359 12.29 11.91 -14.49
C VAL A 359 12.13 12.50 -13.09
N ASN A 360 11.27 13.51 -12.95
CA ASN A 360 10.91 14.14 -11.69
C ASN A 360 9.95 13.27 -10.86
N THR A 361 10.16 13.20 -9.53
CA THR A 361 9.20 13.64 -8.48
C THR A 361 9.74 13.32 -7.05
N PRO A 362 9.28 14.04 -6.01
CA PRO A 362 10.13 14.66 -5.00
C PRO A 362 10.24 13.86 -3.69
N VAL A 363 11.27 14.15 -2.88
CA VAL A 363 11.22 13.90 -1.43
C VAL A 363 11.66 15.15 -0.67
N LEU A 364 10.68 15.81 -0.07
CA LEU A 364 10.87 16.77 1.03
C LEU A 364 11.12 15.98 2.31
N CYS A 365 12.27 16.24 2.92
CA CYS A 365 12.77 15.59 4.12
C CYS A 365 12.16 16.25 5.37
N VAL A 366 11.61 15.46 6.30
CA VAL A 366 11.32 15.93 7.67
C VAL A 366 11.93 14.95 8.67
N LYS A 367 12.78 15.49 9.55
CA LYS A 367 13.44 14.78 10.66
C LYS A 367 12.39 14.23 11.64
N SER A 368 12.62 13.02 12.15
CA SER A 368 12.06 12.61 13.44
C SER A 368 13.04 11.65 14.14
N SER A 369 13.20 11.90 15.44
CA SER A 369 14.24 11.46 16.35
C SER A 369 13.93 10.16 17.09
N LYS A 370 14.98 9.35 17.28
CA LYS A 370 15.27 8.38 18.37
C LYS A 370 14.18 7.40 18.82
N GLY A 371 14.50 6.11 18.77
CA GLY A 371 13.89 5.07 19.60
C GLY A 371 14.24 3.66 19.14
N THR A 372 15.18 3.01 19.83
CA THR A 372 15.49 1.57 19.73
C THR A 372 14.45 0.75 20.48
N PHE A 373 13.98 -0.36 19.90
CA PHE A 373 13.33 -1.44 20.67
C PHE A 373 13.73 -2.82 20.12
N SER A 374 13.95 -3.73 21.07
CA SER A 374 14.60 -5.05 20.96
C SER A 374 13.70 -6.16 20.42
N GLN A 375 14.34 -7.18 19.86
CA GLN A 375 13.76 -8.40 19.29
C GLN A 375 13.23 -9.38 20.36
N HIS A 376 11.96 -9.75 20.25
CA HIS A 376 11.44 -11.06 20.66
C HIS A 376 10.51 -11.55 19.54
N SER A 377 10.67 -12.81 19.11
CA SER A 377 9.85 -13.38 18.03
C SER A 377 8.43 -13.65 18.53
N PHE A 378 7.53 -12.68 18.33
CA PHE A 378 6.11 -12.87 18.59
C PHE A 378 5.42 -13.41 17.33
N LEU A 379 4.77 -14.55 17.45
CA LEU A 379 3.78 -14.99 16.47
C LEU A 379 2.62 -13.97 16.53
N SER A 380 2.25 -13.37 15.40
CA SER A 380 1.12 -12.42 15.39
C SER A 380 -0.19 -13.16 15.73
N ILE A 381 -1.16 -12.46 16.34
CA ILE A 381 -2.48 -13.04 16.68
C ILE A 381 -3.18 -13.62 15.44
N GLU A 382 -2.98 -12.99 14.28
CA GLU A 382 -3.52 -13.45 13.00
C GLU A 382 -2.87 -14.75 12.53
N ASP A 383 -1.55 -14.89 12.73
CA ASP A 383 -0.82 -16.10 12.37
C ASP A 383 -1.13 -17.24 13.35
N ALA A 384 -1.31 -16.94 14.64
CA ALA A 384 -1.85 -17.88 15.61
C ALA A 384 -3.27 -18.35 15.19
N ALA A 385 -4.15 -17.43 14.79
CA ALA A 385 -5.50 -17.79 14.33
C ALA A 385 -5.49 -18.62 13.03
N LYS A 386 -4.57 -18.35 12.09
CA LYS A 386 -4.38 -19.16 10.87
C LYS A 386 -3.88 -20.55 11.21
N GLU A 387 -2.89 -20.66 12.08
CA GLU A 387 -2.30 -21.94 12.50
C GLU A 387 -3.32 -22.81 13.24
N ALA A 388 -4.16 -22.23 14.10
CA ALA A 388 -5.27 -22.93 14.76
C ALA A 388 -6.34 -23.47 13.79
N ARG A 389 -6.52 -22.82 12.62
CA ARG A 389 -7.49 -23.24 11.58
C ARG A 389 -6.90 -24.22 10.57
N LYS A 390 -5.56 -24.32 10.47
CA LYS A 390 -4.86 -25.17 9.51
C LYS A 390 -5.08 -26.67 9.81
N LYS A 391 -5.31 -27.46 8.76
CA LYS A 391 -5.40 -28.93 8.85
C LYS A 391 -3.98 -29.47 9.09
N GLY A 392 -3.72 -30.01 10.30
CA GLY A 392 -2.40 -30.46 10.73
C GLY A 392 -1.53 -29.40 11.43
N GLY A 393 -2.04 -28.19 11.68
CA GLY A 393 -1.34 -27.15 12.45
C GLY A 393 -1.33 -27.42 13.96
N ASN A 394 -0.43 -26.78 14.71
CA ASN A 394 -0.36 -26.93 16.16
C ASN A 394 -1.44 -26.11 16.87
N LYS A 395 -2.66 -26.65 16.88
CA LYS A 395 -3.86 -25.99 17.44
C LYS A 395 -3.74 -25.68 18.93
N GLN A 396 -3.06 -26.53 19.68
CA GLN A 396 -2.93 -26.38 21.14
C GLN A 396 -2.12 -25.13 21.45
N LYS A 397 -0.92 -25.02 20.87
CA LYS A 397 -0.04 -23.86 21.04
C LYS A 397 -0.69 -22.58 20.53
N ALA A 398 -1.33 -22.62 19.36
CA ALA A 398 -2.01 -21.46 18.80
C ALA A 398 -3.17 -20.95 19.68
N LEU A 399 -3.89 -21.83 20.38
CA LEU A 399 -4.94 -21.45 21.32
C LEU A 399 -4.37 -20.89 22.63
N GLU A 400 -3.26 -21.45 23.14
CA GLU A 400 -2.56 -20.92 24.32
C GLU A 400 -2.11 -19.46 24.10
N TYR A 401 -1.53 -19.17 22.93
CA TYR A 401 -1.18 -17.80 22.56
C TYR A 401 -2.40 -16.87 22.50
N ILE A 402 -3.51 -17.32 21.90
CA ILE A 402 -4.73 -16.51 21.83
C ILE A 402 -5.35 -16.28 23.22
N ASP A 403 -5.28 -17.26 24.11
CA ASP A 403 -5.75 -17.14 25.49
C ASP A 403 -4.90 -16.14 26.28
N GLU A 404 -3.57 -16.20 26.17
CA GLU A 404 -2.64 -15.28 26.84
C GLU A 404 -2.87 -13.81 26.38
N PHE A 405 -2.95 -13.57 25.06
CA PHE A 405 -3.23 -12.24 24.54
C PHE A 405 -4.64 -11.74 24.89
N SER A 406 -5.60 -12.64 25.02
CA SER A 406 -6.95 -12.29 25.48
C SER A 406 -6.95 -11.88 26.96
N GLU A 407 -6.13 -12.50 27.80
CA GLU A 407 -5.98 -12.13 29.22
C GLU A 407 -5.27 -10.78 29.38
N MET A 408 -4.36 -10.46 28.46
CA MET A 408 -3.74 -9.14 28.35
C MET A 408 -4.68 -8.05 27.80
N GLY A 409 -5.91 -8.40 27.41
CA GLY A 409 -6.92 -7.45 26.95
C GLY A 409 -6.87 -7.10 25.46
N ASP A 410 -6.19 -7.89 24.62
CA ASP A 410 -6.22 -7.68 23.17
C ASP A 410 -7.61 -8.07 22.60
N PHE A 411 -8.32 -7.07 22.06
CA PHE A 411 -9.69 -7.24 21.55
C PHE A 411 -9.79 -8.17 20.32
N LYS A 412 -8.72 -8.33 19.55
CA LYS A 412 -8.68 -9.24 18.40
C LYS A 412 -8.44 -10.68 18.86
N ALA A 413 -7.59 -10.89 19.88
CA ALA A 413 -7.45 -12.17 20.56
C ALA A 413 -8.77 -12.59 21.24
N ILE A 414 -9.44 -11.66 21.93
CA ILE A 414 -10.78 -11.86 22.51
C ILE A 414 -11.79 -12.34 21.44
N TYR A 415 -11.81 -11.69 20.27
CA TYR A 415 -12.66 -12.12 19.15
C TYR A 415 -12.34 -13.54 18.66
N TYR A 416 -11.06 -13.87 18.46
CA TYR A 416 -10.67 -15.21 18.00
C TYR A 416 -10.96 -16.28 19.05
N LYS A 417 -10.71 -16.00 20.33
CA LYS A 417 -11.08 -16.87 21.46
C LYS A 417 -12.57 -17.20 21.43
N ALA A 418 -13.43 -16.18 21.28
CA ALA A 418 -14.87 -16.36 21.15
C ALA A 418 -15.25 -17.22 19.93
N CYS A 419 -14.60 -17.02 18.78
CA CYS A 419 -14.82 -17.87 17.59
C CYS A 419 -14.44 -19.34 17.83
N PHE A 420 -13.32 -19.62 18.50
CA PHE A 420 -12.89 -20.99 18.78
C PHE A 420 -13.76 -21.65 19.85
N MET A 421 -14.16 -20.91 20.88
CA MET A 421 -15.15 -21.34 21.87
C MET A 421 -16.49 -21.67 21.22
N GLN A 422 -16.89 -20.96 20.17
CA GLN A 422 -18.11 -21.28 19.41
C GLN A 422 -17.94 -22.56 18.55
N GLN A 423 -16.77 -22.79 17.96
CA GLN A 423 -16.52 -23.94 17.06
C GLN A 423 -16.35 -25.28 17.77
N LYS A 424 -15.73 -25.32 18.97
CA LYS A 424 -15.49 -26.56 19.75
C LYS A 424 -16.77 -27.35 20.11
N PHE A 425 -17.96 -26.80 19.85
CA PHE A 425 -19.22 -27.32 20.39
C PHE A 425 -20.32 -27.63 19.37
N TYR A 426 -20.05 -27.59 18.06
CA TYR A 426 -20.99 -28.04 17.02
C TYR A 426 -21.28 -29.58 17.03
N GLY A 427 -21.16 -30.27 18.18
CA GLY A 427 -21.33 -31.72 18.25
C GLY A 427 -21.62 -32.41 19.60
N LYS A 428 -21.93 -31.73 20.72
CA LYS A 428 -22.32 -32.45 21.98
C LYS A 428 -23.42 -31.74 22.79
N HIS A 429 -24.51 -32.47 23.07
CA HIS A 429 -25.73 -31.99 23.75
C HIS A 429 -25.66 -32.08 25.28
N LYS A 430 -25.53 -30.93 25.98
CA LYS A 430 -25.99 -30.72 27.38
C LYS A 430 -26.48 -29.27 27.56
N LEU A 431 -27.78 -29.10 27.84
CA LEU A 431 -28.52 -27.81 27.76
C LEU A 431 -28.10 -26.72 28.77
N SER A 432 -27.68 -27.05 30.00
CA SER A 432 -27.39 -26.00 31.01
C SER A 432 -26.00 -25.37 30.85
N LYS A 433 -24.98 -26.16 30.49
CA LYS A 433 -23.63 -25.68 30.14
C LYS A 433 -23.65 -24.81 28.88
N TYR A 434 -24.58 -25.09 27.97
CA TYR A 434 -24.80 -24.32 26.73
C TYR A 434 -25.22 -22.87 27.00
N LYS A 435 -26.16 -22.63 27.90
CA LYS A 435 -26.64 -21.27 28.20
C LYS A 435 -25.57 -20.40 28.87
N LYS A 436 -24.74 -20.98 29.74
CA LYS A 436 -23.61 -20.28 30.37
C LYS A 436 -22.51 -19.94 29.34
N LEU A 437 -22.14 -20.90 28.51
CA LEU A 437 -21.12 -20.70 27.47
C LEU A 437 -21.59 -19.71 26.39
N GLN A 438 -22.85 -19.76 25.97
CA GLN A 438 -23.40 -18.80 25.03
C GLN A 438 -23.35 -17.37 25.58
N LYS A 439 -23.65 -17.18 26.87
CA LYS A 439 -23.51 -15.88 27.52
C LYS A 439 -22.07 -15.38 27.48
N GLU A 440 -21.12 -16.25 27.77
CA GLU A 440 -19.69 -15.92 27.76
C GLU A 440 -19.19 -15.57 26.34
N VAL A 441 -19.52 -16.39 25.34
CA VAL A 441 -19.17 -16.13 23.94
C VAL A 441 -19.81 -14.83 23.43
N ALA A 442 -21.08 -14.59 23.75
CA ALA A 442 -21.76 -13.37 23.36
C ALA A 442 -21.15 -12.14 24.03
N HIS A 443 -20.73 -12.25 25.29
CA HIS A 443 -20.04 -11.19 26.02
C HIS A 443 -18.66 -10.87 25.41
N LEU A 444 -17.88 -11.89 25.03
CA LEU A 444 -16.60 -11.67 24.35
C LEU A 444 -16.78 -11.02 22.96
N PHE A 445 -17.83 -11.42 22.22
CA PHE A 445 -18.18 -10.74 20.97
C PHE A 445 -18.66 -9.30 21.19
N GLU A 446 -19.39 -9.03 22.27
CA GLU A 446 -19.78 -7.66 22.66
C GLU A 446 -18.54 -6.80 22.95
N LEU A 447 -17.62 -7.27 23.79
CA LEU A 447 -16.37 -6.56 24.12
C LEU A 447 -15.55 -6.26 22.86
N ALA A 448 -15.37 -7.24 21.97
CA ALA A 448 -14.66 -7.03 20.71
C ALA A 448 -15.41 -6.10 19.76
N SER A 449 -16.74 -6.17 19.72
CA SER A 449 -17.62 -5.30 18.93
C SER A 449 -17.53 -3.84 19.41
N ASP A 450 -17.56 -3.61 20.72
CA ASP A 450 -17.48 -2.28 21.33
C ASP A 450 -16.08 -1.67 21.15
N ALA A 451 -15.04 -2.51 21.06
CA ALA A 451 -13.70 -2.11 20.64
C ALA A 451 -13.55 -1.88 19.11
N ASN A 452 -14.64 -1.91 18.36
CA ASN A 452 -14.70 -1.72 16.89
C ASN A 452 -13.94 -2.77 16.07
N ILE A 453 -13.83 -4.01 16.55
CA ILE A 453 -13.41 -5.12 15.70
C ILE A 453 -14.57 -5.46 14.75
N THR A 454 -14.44 -5.11 13.48
CA THR A 454 -15.54 -5.22 12.50
C THR A 454 -16.04 -6.66 12.31
N ASP A 455 -15.15 -7.66 12.36
CA ASP A 455 -15.54 -9.07 12.37
C ASP A 455 -16.52 -9.40 13.51
N ALA A 456 -16.29 -8.81 14.69
CA ALA A 456 -17.11 -9.03 15.88
C ALA A 456 -18.49 -8.37 15.77
N HIS A 457 -18.64 -7.27 15.04
CA HIS A 457 -19.95 -6.65 14.77
C HIS A 457 -20.92 -7.66 14.16
N THR A 458 -20.47 -8.46 13.20
CA THR A 458 -21.34 -9.46 12.57
C THR A 458 -21.68 -10.62 13.51
N LYS A 459 -20.72 -11.06 14.33
CA LYS A 459 -20.94 -12.17 15.28
C LYS A 459 -21.82 -11.77 16.46
N TYR A 460 -21.59 -10.59 17.02
CA TYR A 460 -22.45 -10.06 18.07
C TYR A 460 -23.84 -9.69 17.52
N GLY A 461 -23.91 -9.18 16.29
CA GLY A 461 -25.16 -9.01 15.55
C GLY A 461 -25.95 -10.33 15.47
N ASP A 462 -25.28 -11.46 15.18
CA ASP A 462 -25.93 -12.78 15.15
C ASP A 462 -26.47 -13.19 16.52
N CYS A 463 -25.72 -12.89 17.59
CA CYS A 463 -26.15 -13.12 18.97
C CYS A 463 -27.39 -12.30 19.31
N LEU A 464 -27.42 -11.01 19.00
CA LEU A 464 -28.55 -10.12 19.28
C LEU A 464 -29.77 -10.44 18.40
N PHE A 465 -29.57 -10.81 17.14
CA PHE A 465 -30.67 -11.13 16.23
C PHE A 465 -31.39 -12.41 16.66
N ASN A 466 -30.64 -13.45 17.02
CA ASN A 466 -31.19 -14.76 17.34
C ASN A 466 -31.41 -14.99 18.85
N GLY A 467 -30.86 -14.14 19.72
CA GLY A 467 -30.93 -14.30 21.17
C GLY A 467 -29.92 -15.30 21.73
N TYR A 468 -28.76 -15.47 21.10
CA TYR A 468 -27.73 -16.40 21.55
C TYR A 468 -26.90 -15.77 22.67
N GLY A 469 -27.17 -16.20 23.90
CA GLY A 469 -26.45 -15.72 25.09
C GLY A 469 -26.84 -14.32 25.58
N VAL A 470 -27.59 -13.55 24.78
CA VAL A 470 -28.09 -12.20 25.10
C VAL A 470 -29.57 -12.08 24.75
N PRO A 471 -30.32 -11.15 25.36
CA PRO A 471 -31.69 -10.85 24.94
C PRO A 471 -31.75 -10.45 23.46
N LYS A 472 -32.83 -10.84 22.78
CA LYS A 472 -33.03 -10.47 21.37
C LYS A 472 -33.15 -8.96 21.23
N ASN A 473 -32.38 -8.39 20.30
CA ASN A 473 -32.46 -6.99 19.92
C ASN A 473 -32.12 -6.86 18.42
N GLN A 474 -33.15 -7.03 17.58
CA GLN A 474 -32.98 -7.00 16.14
C GLN A 474 -32.56 -5.62 15.62
N ALA A 475 -33.01 -4.54 16.25
CA ALA A 475 -32.61 -3.18 15.88
C ALA A 475 -31.09 -2.96 16.06
N ARG A 476 -30.55 -3.27 17.25
CA ARG A 476 -29.10 -3.20 17.50
C ARG A 476 -28.31 -4.15 16.60
N ALA A 477 -28.85 -5.33 16.30
CA ALA A 477 -28.22 -6.26 15.36
C ALA A 477 -28.12 -5.67 13.94
N ILE A 478 -29.19 -5.04 13.44
CA ILE A 478 -29.21 -4.37 12.13
C ILE A 478 -28.20 -3.22 12.08
N GLU A 479 -28.09 -2.43 13.15
CA GLU A 479 -27.08 -1.37 13.23
C GLU A 479 -25.66 -1.92 13.12
N LEU A 480 -25.36 -3.02 13.82
CA LEU A 480 -24.06 -3.68 13.76
C LEU A 480 -23.80 -4.29 12.38
N TYR A 481 -24.80 -4.91 11.75
CA TYR A 481 -24.66 -5.38 10.36
C TYR A 481 -24.44 -4.21 9.40
N ARG A 482 -25.12 -3.07 9.57
CA ARG A 482 -24.93 -1.88 8.73
C ARG A 482 -23.52 -1.30 8.89
N LYS A 483 -23.00 -1.25 10.12
CA LYS A 483 -21.59 -0.91 10.38
C LYS A 483 -20.63 -1.88 9.67
N ALA A 484 -20.82 -3.19 9.84
CA ALA A 484 -19.97 -4.19 9.19
C ALA A 484 -20.08 -4.23 7.66
N ALA A 485 -21.26 -3.91 7.10
CA ALA A 485 -21.47 -3.81 5.65
C ALA A 485 -20.78 -2.57 5.05
N ASN A 486 -20.60 -1.51 5.84
CA ASN A 486 -19.97 -0.27 5.41
C ASN A 486 -18.45 -0.27 5.66
N ASP A 487 -18.04 -0.61 6.89
CA ASP A 487 -16.67 -0.50 7.38
C ASP A 487 -15.89 -1.83 7.28
N GLY A 488 -16.57 -2.94 6.94
CA GLY A 488 -15.95 -4.26 6.82
C GLY A 488 -15.17 -4.45 5.52
N ILE A 489 -14.27 -5.42 5.51
CA ILE A 489 -13.47 -5.82 4.33
C ILE A 489 -13.67 -7.32 4.07
N GLY A 490 -13.63 -7.72 2.80
CA GLY A 490 -13.69 -9.13 2.40
C GLY A 490 -14.98 -9.84 2.85
N ASN A 491 -14.85 -11.07 3.35
CA ASN A 491 -15.98 -11.94 3.68
C ASN A 491 -16.93 -11.37 4.75
N VAL A 492 -16.41 -10.57 5.69
CA VAL A 492 -17.21 -9.96 6.76
C VAL A 492 -18.20 -8.95 6.18
N LYS A 493 -17.73 -8.10 5.26
CA LYS A 493 -18.56 -7.13 4.54
C LYS A 493 -19.69 -7.82 3.79
N PHE A 494 -19.34 -8.83 2.98
CA PHE A 494 -20.32 -9.54 2.16
C PHE A 494 -21.29 -10.36 3.00
N TYR A 495 -20.84 -10.92 4.12
CA TYR A 495 -21.74 -11.57 5.08
C TYR A 495 -22.74 -10.57 5.67
N ALA A 496 -22.27 -9.41 6.10
CA ALA A 496 -23.13 -8.36 6.67
C ALA A 496 -24.15 -7.84 5.65
N GLN A 497 -23.70 -7.59 4.41
CA GLN A 497 -24.58 -7.23 3.28
C GLN A 497 -25.60 -8.33 3.00
N PHE A 498 -25.19 -9.60 2.92
CA PHE A 498 -26.11 -10.72 2.75
C PHE A 498 -27.15 -10.76 3.88
N ARG A 499 -26.74 -10.55 5.14
CA ARG A 499 -27.65 -10.55 6.29
C ARG A 499 -28.66 -9.41 6.22
N LEU A 500 -28.23 -8.19 5.94
CA LEU A 500 -29.15 -7.06 5.72
C LEU A 500 -30.10 -7.34 4.55
N GLY A 501 -29.55 -7.85 3.45
CA GLY A 501 -30.29 -8.24 2.26
C GLY A 501 -31.41 -9.24 2.58
N SER A 502 -31.09 -10.33 3.28
CA SER A 502 -32.10 -11.30 3.72
C SER A 502 -33.12 -10.72 4.70
N ILE A 503 -32.69 -9.85 5.62
CA ILE A 503 -33.58 -9.26 6.63
C ILE A 503 -34.63 -8.36 5.98
N TYR A 504 -34.21 -7.48 5.07
CA TYR A 504 -35.12 -6.57 4.37
C TYR A 504 -35.97 -7.28 3.31
N TYR A 505 -35.37 -8.21 2.56
CA TYR A 505 -36.07 -8.93 1.50
C TYR A 505 -37.16 -9.88 2.02
N GLU A 506 -36.91 -10.55 3.16
CA GLU A 506 -37.86 -11.50 3.76
C GLU A 506 -38.68 -10.86 4.91
N GLY A 507 -38.48 -9.57 5.21
CA GLY A 507 -39.20 -8.86 6.27
C GLY A 507 -38.93 -9.37 7.70
N LEU A 508 -37.77 -9.99 7.95
CA LEU A 508 -37.46 -10.69 9.22
C LEU A 508 -37.36 -9.78 10.45
N ALA A 509 -37.37 -8.46 10.24
CA ALA A 509 -37.37 -7.43 11.28
C ALA A 509 -38.68 -6.61 11.33
N GLY A 510 -39.79 -7.16 10.82
CA GLY A 510 -41.13 -6.59 10.95
C GLY A 510 -41.49 -5.53 9.90
N LYS A 511 -40.58 -5.17 9.00
CA LYS A 511 -40.86 -4.34 7.82
C LYS A 511 -40.10 -4.88 6.61
N GLU A 512 -40.85 -5.19 5.57
CA GLU A 512 -40.30 -5.65 4.30
C GLU A 512 -39.88 -4.44 3.45
N ASP A 513 -38.68 -4.53 2.87
CA ASP A 513 -38.15 -3.60 1.89
C ASP A 513 -37.40 -4.41 0.84
N LYS A 514 -38.14 -4.88 -0.17
CA LYS A 514 -37.57 -5.74 -1.22
C LYS A 514 -36.52 -5.00 -2.06
N GLU A 515 -36.61 -3.67 -2.18
CA GLU A 515 -35.65 -2.89 -2.96
C GLU A 515 -34.32 -2.78 -2.20
N GLU A 516 -34.33 -2.33 -0.95
CA GLU A 516 -33.12 -2.27 -0.11
C GLU A 516 -32.55 -3.68 0.12
N GLY A 517 -33.41 -4.69 0.30
CA GLY A 517 -33.02 -6.08 0.42
C GLY A 517 -32.32 -6.61 -0.84
N THR A 518 -32.90 -6.38 -2.00
CA THR A 518 -32.32 -6.76 -3.31
C THR A 518 -30.99 -6.05 -3.53
N TYR A 519 -30.89 -4.78 -3.18
CA TYR A 519 -29.65 -4.01 -3.28
C TYR A 519 -28.49 -4.67 -2.52
N TYR A 520 -28.68 -4.96 -1.23
CA TYR A 520 -27.63 -5.61 -0.44
C TYR A 520 -27.33 -7.05 -0.89
N LEU A 521 -28.34 -7.79 -1.35
CA LEU A 521 -28.14 -9.14 -1.91
C LEU A 521 -27.28 -9.12 -3.18
N LYS A 522 -27.50 -8.15 -4.08
CA LYS A 522 -26.66 -7.95 -5.26
C LYS A 522 -25.23 -7.59 -4.87
N LEU A 523 -25.03 -6.66 -3.93
CA LEU A 523 -23.69 -6.30 -3.43
C LEU A 523 -22.92 -7.51 -2.88
N ALA A 524 -23.59 -8.35 -2.08
CA ALA A 524 -22.97 -9.56 -1.54
C ALA A 524 -22.69 -10.60 -2.63
N ALA A 525 -23.62 -10.78 -3.58
CA ALA A 525 -23.45 -11.70 -4.71
C ALA A 525 -22.31 -11.27 -5.64
N TRP A 526 -22.15 -9.97 -5.88
CA TRP A 526 -21.00 -9.39 -6.60
C TRP A 526 -19.68 -9.61 -5.87
N GLY A 527 -19.71 -9.54 -4.53
CA GLY A 527 -18.60 -9.97 -3.68
C GLY A 527 -18.27 -11.47 -3.76
N ASN A 528 -18.91 -12.21 -4.67
CA ASN A 528 -18.84 -13.65 -4.84
C ASN A 528 -19.24 -14.42 -3.56
N TYR A 529 -20.13 -13.83 -2.74
CA TYR A 529 -20.61 -14.48 -1.54
C TYR A 529 -21.63 -15.56 -1.91
N LYS A 530 -21.19 -16.82 -1.86
CA LYS A 530 -21.95 -17.99 -2.33
C LYS A 530 -23.40 -18.02 -1.85
N LYS A 531 -23.66 -17.76 -0.56
CA LYS A 531 -25.04 -17.76 -0.04
C LYS A 531 -25.92 -16.66 -0.65
N ALA A 532 -25.36 -15.50 -0.96
CA ALA A 532 -26.10 -14.43 -1.63
C ALA A 532 -26.37 -14.77 -3.09
N ILE A 533 -25.42 -15.39 -3.79
CA ILE A 533 -25.62 -15.90 -5.16
C ILE A 533 -26.73 -16.95 -5.18
N ASP A 534 -26.67 -17.93 -4.28
CA ASP A 534 -27.68 -18.99 -4.18
C ASP A 534 -29.06 -18.41 -3.85
N PHE A 535 -29.11 -17.40 -2.98
CA PHE A 535 -30.32 -16.65 -2.66
C PHE A 535 -30.87 -15.94 -3.91
N CYS A 536 -30.03 -15.18 -4.63
CA CYS A 536 -30.45 -14.48 -5.84
C CYS A 536 -30.97 -15.44 -6.91
N LYS A 537 -30.31 -16.59 -7.10
CA LYS A 537 -30.78 -17.66 -8.00
C LYS A 537 -32.14 -18.21 -7.58
N LYS A 538 -32.30 -18.54 -6.28
CA LYS A 538 -33.55 -19.08 -5.73
C LYS A 538 -34.74 -18.14 -5.97
N TYR A 539 -34.54 -16.84 -5.79
CA TYR A 539 -35.59 -15.84 -5.92
C TYR A 539 -35.60 -15.12 -7.29
N LYS A 540 -34.85 -15.62 -8.28
CA LYS A 540 -34.74 -15.06 -9.65
C LYS A 540 -34.36 -13.55 -9.68
N ILE A 541 -33.55 -13.11 -8.73
CA ILE A 541 -33.03 -11.74 -8.68
C ILE A 541 -31.87 -11.65 -9.68
N ASN A 542 -31.95 -10.74 -10.67
CA ASN A 542 -30.82 -10.51 -11.57
C ASN A 542 -29.67 -9.79 -10.83
N TYR A 543 -28.60 -10.52 -10.56
CA TYR A 543 -27.39 -10.04 -9.89
C TYR A 543 -26.19 -9.93 -10.84
N GLN A 544 -26.36 -10.11 -12.15
CA GLN A 544 -25.32 -9.81 -13.15
C GLN A 544 -25.55 -8.38 -13.66
N LEU A 545 -24.48 -7.58 -13.75
CA LEU A 545 -24.59 -6.22 -14.30
C LEU A 545 -24.72 -6.29 -15.82
N THR A 546 -25.68 -5.54 -16.34
CA THR A 546 -25.80 -5.19 -17.76
C THR A 546 -25.10 -3.86 -17.98
#